data_AF-A0A8J6G7P7-F1
#
_entry.id   AF-A0A8J6G7P7-F1
#
_cell.length_a   1.000
_cell.length_b   1.000
_cell.length_c   1.000
_cell.angle_alpha   90.00
_cell.angle_beta   90.00
_cell.angle_gamma   90.00
#
_symmetry.space_group_name_H-M   'P 1'
#
loop_
_entity.id
_entity.type
_entity.pdbx_description
1 polymer ?
#
loop_
_entity_poly.entity_id
_entity_poly.type
_entity_poly.pdbx_seq_one_letter_code
_entity_poly.pdbx_strand_id
1 'polypeptide(L)'
;MNTWNHTNKPDFILMGLTDSKDLQLVLSVVFLLIYLVTVLGNIGMMLIICLDVQLHTPMYFFLIHLSFVDLSYSTDITPKTLENLLTSNKSISFRDCFAQMYIFIILAGTECYLLSSMAYERYIAICKPLHYPNIMSSQCCLDLLTGSYMIGNVDSSDNVITMITLHFCKSKIINHF
;
A
#
# COMPACT_ATOMS: atom_id res chain seq x y z
N MET A 1 20.68 44.12 13.85
CA MET A 1 19.76 43.01 14.19
C MET A 1 19.07 42.60 12.90
N ASN A 2 19.60 41.58 12.22
CA ASN A 2 19.01 41.09 10.98
C ASN A 2 17.89 40.13 11.35
N THR A 3 16.65 40.56 11.13
CA THR A 3 15.46 39.73 11.26
C THR A 3 15.52 38.62 10.21
N TRP A 4 15.92 37.42 10.63
CA TRP A 4 15.68 36.22 9.85
C TRP A 4 14.17 36.00 9.75
N ASN A 5 13.59 36.39 8.60
CA ASN A 5 12.30 35.86 8.18
C ASN A 5 12.50 34.41 7.77
N HIS A 6 12.41 33.49 8.72
CA HIS A 6 12.18 32.07 8.44
C HIS A 6 10.78 31.92 7.83
N THR A 7 10.64 32.19 6.54
CA THR A 7 9.53 31.63 5.74
C THR A 7 9.79 30.14 5.60
N ASN A 8 9.44 29.40 6.65
CA ASN A 8 9.34 27.96 6.65
C ASN A 8 8.15 27.60 5.74
N LYS A 9 8.37 27.50 4.43
CA LYS A 9 7.43 26.85 3.50
C LYS A 9 8.00 25.47 3.17
N PRO A 10 7.63 24.40 3.92
CA PRO A 10 8.09 23.05 3.69
C PRO A 10 7.13 22.29 2.76
N ASP A 11 6.55 22.95 1.77
CA ASP A 11 5.53 22.36 0.92
C ASP A 11 6.16 21.97 -0.41
N PHE A 12 6.11 20.68 -0.73
CA PHE A 12 6.44 20.17 -2.06
C PHE A 12 5.20 20.34 -2.93
N ILE A 13 5.36 21.00 -4.07
CA ILE A 13 4.31 21.07 -5.09
C ILE A 13 4.47 19.82 -5.95
N LEU A 14 3.55 18.88 -5.80
CA LEU A 14 3.45 17.75 -6.72
C LEU A 14 2.97 18.30 -8.06
N MET A 15 3.80 18.21 -9.10
CA MET A 15 3.33 18.51 -10.45
C MET A 15 2.24 17.47 -10.78
N GLY A 16 1.00 17.91 -10.91
CA GLY A 16 -0.12 17.00 -11.12
C GLY A 16 0.03 16.28 -12.46
N LEU A 17 -0.50 15.06 -12.55
CA LEU A 17 -0.38 14.13 -13.69
C LEU A 17 -0.61 14.76 -15.08
N THR A 18 -1.41 15.83 -15.15
CA THR A 18 -1.61 16.62 -16.38
C THR A 18 -2.12 18.04 -16.06
N ASP A 19 -1.82 18.99 -16.96
CA ASP A 19 -2.27 20.39 -16.89
C ASP A 19 -3.58 20.66 -17.65
N SER A 20 -4.08 19.72 -18.45
CA SER A 20 -5.38 19.83 -19.11
C SER A 20 -6.53 19.42 -18.18
N LYS A 21 -7.49 20.33 -18.01
CA LYS A 21 -8.67 20.13 -17.13
C LYS A 21 -9.53 18.95 -17.56
N ASP A 22 -9.64 18.71 -18.86
CA ASP A 22 -10.46 17.61 -19.39
C ASP A 22 -9.85 16.24 -19.03
N LEU A 23 -8.52 16.09 -19.12
CA LEU A 23 -7.87 14.83 -18.75
C LEU A 23 -7.87 14.60 -17.23
N GLN A 24 -7.74 15.67 -16.44
CA GLN A 24 -7.83 15.62 -14.98
C GLN A 24 -9.20 15.08 -14.51
N LEU A 25 -10.28 15.49 -15.20
CA LEU A 25 -11.64 15.00 -14.92
C LEU A 25 -11.81 13.53 -15.32
N VAL A 26 -11.29 13.12 -16.49
CA VAL A 26 -11.30 11.71 -16.91
C VAL A 26 -10.52 10.83 -15.94
N LEU A 27 -9.31 11.23 -15.55
CA LEU A 27 -8.49 10.50 -14.58
C LEU A 27 -9.19 10.40 -13.22
N SER A 28 -9.82 11.48 -12.75
CA SER A 28 -10.59 11.50 -11.50
C SER A 28 -11.72 10.45 -11.50
N VAL A 29 -12.48 10.37 -12.59
CA VAL A 29 -13.55 9.36 -12.75
C VAL A 29 -12.97 7.95 -12.79
N VAL A 30 -11.87 7.73 -13.51
CA VAL A 30 -11.22 6.41 -13.60
C VAL A 30 -10.70 5.96 -12.22
N PHE A 31 -9.97 6.82 -11.50
CA PHE A 31 -9.48 6.50 -10.15
C PHE A 31 -10.62 6.24 -9.17
N LEU A 32 -11.71 7.00 -9.25
CA LEU A 32 -12.89 6.79 -8.41
C LEU A 32 -13.55 5.42 -8.69
N LEU A 33 -13.68 5.04 -9.96
CA LEU A 33 -14.24 3.74 -10.34
C LEU A 33 -13.35 2.59 -9.85
N ILE A 34 -12.03 2.69 -10.05
CA ILE A 34 -11.08 1.69 -9.55
C ILE A 34 -11.21 1.56 -8.03
N TYR A 35 -11.23 2.69 -7.30
CA TYR A 35 -11.39 2.69 -5.85
C TYR A 35 -12.67 1.98 -5.39
N LEU A 36 -13.82 2.31 -5.99
CA LEU A 36 -15.09 1.68 -5.63
C LEU A 36 -15.08 0.17 -5.88
N VAL A 37 -14.55 -0.26 -7.04
CA VAL A 37 -14.44 -1.68 -7.37
C VAL A 37 -13.52 -2.40 -6.39
N THR A 38 -12.35 -1.83 -6.08
CA THR A 38 -11.39 -2.44 -5.16
C THR A 38 -11.95 -2.53 -3.73
N VAL A 39 -12.62 -1.47 -3.26
CA VAL A 39 -13.23 -1.46 -1.92
C VAL A 39 -14.37 -2.48 -1.82
N LEU A 40 -15.31 -2.46 -2.77
CA LEU A 40 -16.43 -3.39 -2.78
C LEU A 40 -15.96 -4.85 -2.94
N GLY A 41 -14.97 -5.08 -3.81
CA GLY A 41 -14.39 -6.40 -4.05
C GLY A 41 -13.73 -6.97 -2.80
N ASN A 42 -12.86 -6.20 -2.13
CA ASN A 42 -12.13 -6.67 -0.95
C ASN A 42 -13.01 -6.81 0.30
N ILE A 43 -13.96 -5.89 0.51
CA ILE A 43 -14.97 -6.05 1.57
C ILE A 43 -15.84 -7.27 1.30
N GLY A 44 -16.28 -7.45 0.03
CA GLY A 44 -17.04 -8.61 -0.38
C GLY A 44 -16.30 -9.92 -0.14
N MET A 45 -15.02 -10.00 -0.53
CA MET A 45 -14.14 -11.13 -0.27
C MET A 45 -14.05 -11.45 1.22
N MET A 46 -13.77 -10.44 2.06
CA MET A 46 -13.74 -10.64 3.51
C MET A 46 -15.07 -11.15 4.06
N LEU A 47 -16.20 -10.58 3.63
CA LEU A 47 -17.53 -11.02 4.07
C LEU A 47 -17.81 -12.46 3.67
N ILE A 48 -17.53 -12.85 2.43
CA ILE A 48 -17.74 -14.22 1.94
C ILE A 48 -16.93 -15.20 2.78
N ILE A 49 -15.65 -14.91 3.03
CA ILE A 49 -14.78 -15.80 3.81
C ILE A 49 -15.25 -15.89 5.27
N CYS A 50 -15.67 -14.78 5.88
CA CYS A 50 -16.14 -14.78 7.27
C CYS A 50 -17.50 -15.49 7.44
N LEU A 51 -18.36 -15.49 6.42
CA LEU A 51 -19.69 -16.08 6.49
C LEU A 51 -19.68 -17.58 6.16
N ASP A 52 -18.69 -18.07 5.42
CA ASP A 52 -18.59 -19.47 5.04
C ASP A 52 -17.53 -20.23 5.85
N VAL A 53 -18.00 -21.00 6.83
CA VAL A 53 -17.15 -21.81 7.71
C VAL A 53 -16.39 -22.91 6.94
N GLN A 54 -16.87 -23.35 5.78
CA GLN A 54 -16.18 -24.38 4.98
C GLN A 54 -14.93 -23.83 4.26
N LEU A 55 -14.79 -22.51 4.19
CA LEU A 55 -13.62 -21.82 3.64
C LEU A 55 -12.49 -21.64 4.67
N HIS A 56 -12.53 -22.23 5.88
CA HIS A 56 -11.43 -22.10 6.85
C HIS A 56 -10.20 -22.96 6.50
N THR A 57 -9.60 -22.71 5.33
CA THR A 57 -8.28 -23.22 4.95
C THR A 57 -7.20 -22.15 5.12
N PRO A 58 -5.92 -22.53 5.29
CA PRO A 58 -4.78 -21.60 5.34
C PRO A 58 -4.77 -20.52 4.26
N MET A 59 -5.22 -20.86 3.04
CA MET A 59 -5.30 -19.90 1.93
C MET A 59 -6.24 -18.74 2.22
N TYR A 60 -7.43 -19.01 2.75
CA TYR A 60 -8.43 -17.99 3.03
C TYR A 60 -8.04 -17.10 4.20
N PHE A 61 -7.27 -17.61 5.15
CA PHE A 61 -6.62 -16.81 6.18
C PHE A 61 -5.71 -15.74 5.55
N PHE A 62 -4.84 -16.12 4.61
CA PHE A 62 -4.00 -15.15 3.89
C PHE A 62 -4.83 -14.18 3.03
N LEU A 63 -5.91 -14.64 2.39
CA LEU A 63 -6.78 -13.78 1.58
C LEU A 63 -7.50 -12.70 2.39
N ILE A 64 -7.89 -12.96 3.64
CA ILE A 64 -8.45 -11.91 4.52
C ILE A 64 -7.41 -10.81 4.75
N HIS A 65 -6.18 -11.20 5.08
CA HIS A 65 -5.10 -10.25 5.30
C HIS A 65 -4.71 -9.49 4.03
N LEU A 66 -4.69 -10.17 2.88
CA LEU A 66 -4.47 -9.53 1.58
C LEU A 66 -5.57 -8.50 1.28
N SER A 67 -6.84 -8.87 1.48
CA SER A 67 -7.97 -7.96 1.27
C SER A 67 -7.90 -6.74 2.19
N PHE A 68 -7.43 -6.91 3.42
CA PHE A 68 -7.20 -5.81 4.36
C PHE A 68 -6.05 -4.89 3.90
N VAL A 69 -4.95 -5.47 3.40
CA VAL A 69 -3.82 -4.72 2.84
C VAL A 69 -4.28 -3.92 1.61
N ASP A 70 -5.05 -4.53 0.70
CA ASP A 70 -5.57 -3.87 -0.51
C ASP A 70 -6.51 -2.70 -0.18
N LEU A 71 -7.36 -2.85 0.85
CA LEU A 71 -8.22 -1.77 1.35
C LEU A 71 -7.40 -0.63 1.93
N SER A 72 -6.38 -0.96 2.71
CA SER A 72 -5.47 0.03 3.31
C SER A 72 -4.71 0.79 2.23
N TYR A 73 -4.18 0.07 1.24
CA TYR A 73 -3.42 0.62 0.11
C TYR A 73 -4.28 1.53 -0.76
N SER A 74 -5.49 1.09 -1.10
CA SER A 74 -6.45 1.87 -1.87
C SER A 74 -6.87 3.16 -1.15
N THR A 75 -6.97 3.10 0.18
CA THR A 75 -7.37 4.24 1.02
C THR A 75 -6.24 5.23 1.27
N ASP A 76 -4.98 4.81 1.25
CA ASP A 76 -3.84 5.71 1.39
C ASP A 76 -3.58 6.51 0.10
N ILE A 77 -3.64 5.85 -1.06
CA ILE A 77 -3.24 6.44 -2.34
C ILE A 77 -4.38 7.22 -3.00
N THR A 78 -5.58 6.64 -3.04
CA THR A 78 -6.67 7.15 -3.90
C THR A 78 -7.24 8.48 -3.40
N PRO A 79 -7.54 8.68 -2.10
CA PRO A 79 -8.09 9.94 -1.62
C PRO A 79 -7.15 11.12 -1.85
N LYS A 80 -5.83 10.93 -1.67
CA LYS A 80 -4.84 11.97 -1.91
C LYS A 80 -4.69 12.29 -3.39
N THR A 81 -4.71 11.26 -4.24
CA THR A 81 -4.68 11.43 -5.70
C THR A 81 -5.94 12.14 -6.18
N LEU A 82 -7.11 11.79 -5.66
CA LEU A 82 -8.39 12.39 -6.00
C LEU A 82 -8.49 13.85 -5.52
N GLU A 83 -8.02 14.15 -4.30
CA GLU A 83 -7.89 15.52 -3.78
C GLU A 83 -6.98 16.37 -4.69
N ASN A 84 -5.83 15.84 -5.11
CA ASN A 84 -4.91 16.52 -6.01
C ASN A 84 -5.50 16.73 -7.42
N LEU A 85 -6.40 15.85 -7.87
CA LEU A 85 -7.09 15.96 -9.16
C LEU A 85 -8.34 16.86 -9.08
N LEU A 86 -9.00 16.99 -7.94
CA LEU A 86 -10.20 17.84 -7.82
C LEU A 86 -9.87 19.26 -7.38
N THR A 87 -8.78 19.45 -6.64
CA THR A 87 -8.35 20.74 -6.09
C THR A 87 -7.13 21.25 -6.83
N SER A 88 -7.10 22.53 -7.22
CA SER A 88 -5.94 23.13 -7.90
C SER A 88 -4.71 23.28 -6.99
N ASN A 89 -4.80 22.84 -5.73
CA ASN A 89 -3.77 23.00 -4.71
C ASN A 89 -2.98 21.69 -4.57
N LYS A 90 -1.96 21.53 -5.42
CA LYS A 90 -1.18 20.29 -5.54
C LYS A 90 -0.03 20.19 -4.52
N SER A 91 -0.21 20.70 -3.31
CA SER A 91 0.86 20.78 -2.30
C SER A 91 0.73 19.69 -1.25
N ILE A 92 1.76 18.84 -1.13
CA ILE A 92 1.90 17.91 -0.01
C ILE A 92 3.03 18.39 0.90
N SER A 93 2.82 18.31 2.21
CA SER A 93 3.88 18.58 3.18
C SER A 93 4.95 17.50 3.08
N PHE A 94 6.21 17.87 3.32
CA PHE A 94 7.32 16.90 3.36
C PHE A 94 7.04 15.72 4.30
N ARG A 95 6.47 15.98 5.48
CA ARG A 95 6.13 14.90 6.43
C ARG A 95 5.07 13.96 5.90
N ASP A 96 4.04 14.50 5.22
CA ASP A 96 2.93 13.71 4.69
C ASP A 96 3.39 12.86 3.50
N CYS A 97 4.28 13.39 2.66
CA CYS A 97 4.88 12.64 1.54
C CYS A 97 5.72 11.45 2.04
N PHE A 98 6.56 11.66 3.05
CA PHE A 98 7.35 10.58 3.64
C PHE A 98 6.49 9.55 4.35
N ALA A 99 5.44 9.98 5.07
CA ALA A 99 4.48 9.07 5.69
C ALA A 99 3.74 8.23 4.64
N GLN A 100 3.26 8.85 3.56
CA GLN A 100 2.57 8.15 2.47
C GLN A 100 3.48 7.14 1.78
N MET A 101 4.73 7.50 1.47
CA MET A 101 5.67 6.55 0.87
C MET A 101 6.04 5.41 1.83
N TYR A 102 6.21 5.69 3.12
CA TYR A 102 6.48 4.66 4.12
C TYR A 102 5.33 3.64 4.18
N ILE A 103 4.09 4.12 4.25
CA ILE A 103 2.89 3.27 4.27
C ILE A 103 2.78 2.48 2.97
N PHE A 104 2.98 3.13 1.82
CA PHE A 104 2.97 2.49 0.51
C PHE A 104 3.93 1.30 0.43
N ILE A 105 5.19 1.50 0.83
CA ILE A 105 6.23 0.46 0.72
C ILE A 105 5.93 -0.70 1.69
N ILE A 106 5.44 -0.42 2.91
CA ILE A 106 5.04 -1.49 3.85
C ILE A 106 3.93 -2.33 3.24
N LEU A 107 2.89 -1.69 2.71
CA LEU A 107 1.72 -2.39 2.19
C LEU A 107 2.08 -3.20 0.95
N ALA A 108 2.82 -2.62 0.00
CA ALA A 108 3.28 -3.32 -1.20
C ALA A 108 4.21 -4.50 -0.87
N GLY A 109 5.15 -4.31 0.08
CA GLY A 109 6.02 -5.40 0.55
C GLY A 109 5.21 -6.53 1.19
N THR A 110 4.28 -6.17 2.10
CA THR A 110 3.41 -7.14 2.76
C THR A 110 2.56 -7.91 1.74
N GLU A 111 1.99 -7.24 0.73
CA GLU A 111 1.23 -7.87 -0.36
C GLU A 111 2.07 -8.94 -1.07
N CYS A 112 3.31 -8.61 -1.44
CA CYS A 112 4.22 -9.52 -2.13
C CYS A 112 4.56 -10.77 -1.28
N TYR A 113 4.79 -10.59 0.02
CA TYR A 113 5.08 -11.70 0.94
C TYR A 113 3.84 -12.56 1.23
N LEU A 114 2.65 -11.96 1.29
CA LEU A 114 1.39 -12.70 1.40
C LEU A 114 1.12 -13.53 0.13
N LEU A 115 1.29 -12.95 -1.05
CA LEU A 115 1.18 -13.67 -2.33
C LEU A 115 2.18 -14.84 -2.40
N SER A 116 3.41 -14.61 -1.96
CA SER A 116 4.43 -15.66 -1.89
C SER A 116 4.06 -16.78 -0.91
N SER A 117 3.50 -16.43 0.25
CA SER A 117 3.03 -17.39 1.26
C SER A 117 1.89 -18.26 0.73
N MET A 118 0.95 -17.67 -0.01
CA MET A 118 -0.13 -18.42 -0.68
C MET A 118 0.40 -19.34 -1.79
N ALA A 119 1.37 -18.87 -2.59
CA ALA A 119 2.02 -19.71 -3.59
C ALA A 119 2.75 -20.90 -2.94
N TYR A 120 3.42 -20.66 -1.80
CA TYR A 120 4.08 -21.70 -1.02
C TYR A 120 3.08 -22.71 -0.45
N GLU A 121 1.94 -22.25 0.09
CA GLU A 121 0.85 -23.11 0.56
C GLU A 121 0.32 -24.03 -0.55
N ARG A 122 0.01 -23.46 -1.73
CA ARG A 122 -0.41 -24.25 -2.90
C ARG A 122 0.64 -25.27 -3.32
N TYR A 123 1.92 -24.90 -3.29
CA TYR A 123 3.02 -25.82 -3.61
C TYR A 123 3.08 -27.01 -2.65
N ILE A 124 2.99 -26.78 -1.34
CA ILE A 124 3.03 -27.86 -0.34
C ILE A 124 1.78 -28.75 -0.45
N ALA A 125 0.62 -28.18 -0.73
CA ALA A 125 -0.62 -28.93 -0.94
C ALA A 125 -0.50 -29.92 -2.11
N ILE A 126 0.16 -29.53 -3.20
CA ILE A 126 0.32 -30.35 -4.42
C ILE A 126 1.47 -31.35 -4.26
N CYS A 127 2.65 -30.89 -3.82
CA CYS A 127 3.85 -31.71 -3.83
C CYS A 127 3.98 -32.63 -2.60
N LYS A 128 3.31 -32.31 -1.48
CA LYS A 128 3.39 -33.07 -0.23
C LYS A 128 2.04 -33.21 0.49
N PRO A 129 1.00 -33.78 -0.16
CA PRO A 129 -0.36 -33.80 0.36
C PRO A 129 -0.48 -34.51 1.74
N LEU A 130 0.25 -35.60 1.97
CA LEU A 130 0.22 -36.33 3.24
C LEU A 130 0.86 -35.56 4.41
N HIS A 131 1.79 -34.65 4.14
CA HIS A 131 2.47 -33.84 5.16
C HIS A 131 1.90 -32.43 5.25
N TYR A 132 1.01 -32.04 4.34
CA TYR A 132 0.38 -30.72 4.29
C TYR A 132 -0.17 -30.26 5.65
N PRO A 133 -1.01 -31.01 6.38
CA PRO A 133 -1.57 -30.51 7.65
C PRO A 133 -0.52 -30.33 8.76
N ASN A 134 0.62 -31.01 8.66
CA ASN A 134 1.72 -30.85 9.62
C ASN A 134 2.62 -29.66 9.27
N ILE A 135 2.85 -29.40 7.99
CA ILE A 135 3.67 -28.27 7.51
C ILE A 135 2.87 -26.97 7.57
N MET A 136 1.68 -26.95 6.96
CA MET A 136 0.75 -25.82 6.94
C MET A 136 -0.22 -25.89 8.13
N SER A 137 0.35 -25.83 9.34
CA SER A 137 -0.42 -25.68 10.57
C SER A 137 -0.83 -24.21 10.79
N SER A 138 -1.82 -23.98 11.66
CA SER A 138 -2.24 -22.61 12.02
C SER A 138 -1.09 -21.77 12.58
N GLN A 139 -0.16 -22.39 13.31
CA GLN A 139 1.03 -21.69 13.82
C GLN A 139 1.95 -21.26 12.69
N CYS A 140 2.23 -22.14 11.72
CA CYS A 140 3.04 -21.78 10.56
C CYS A 140 2.39 -20.65 9.74
N CYS A 141 1.05 -20.65 9.61
CA CYS A 141 0.33 -19.55 8.95
C CYS A 141 0.49 -18.22 9.69
N LEU A 142 0.41 -18.24 11.02
CA LEU A 142 0.67 -17.06 11.86
C LEU A 142 2.13 -16.59 11.74
N ASP A 143 3.08 -17.51 11.71
CA ASP A 143 4.51 -17.18 11.58
C ASP A 143 4.81 -16.58 10.19
N LEU A 144 4.22 -17.12 9.11
CA LEU A 144 4.34 -16.56 7.76
C LEU A 144 3.68 -15.19 7.65
N LEU A 145 2.52 -15.01 8.28
CA LEU A 145 1.83 -13.73 8.33
C LEU A 145 2.66 -12.67 9.04
N THR A 146 3.08 -12.98 10.27
CA THR A 146 3.89 -12.06 11.08
C THR A 146 5.22 -11.75 10.40
N GLY A 147 5.87 -12.76 9.79
CA GLY A 147 7.05 -12.58 8.96
C GLY A 147 6.80 -11.63 7.79
N SER A 148 5.68 -11.78 7.07
CA SER A 148 5.31 -10.91 5.94
C SER A 148 5.22 -9.43 6.36
N TYR A 149 4.54 -9.16 7.46
CA TYR A 149 4.45 -7.80 8.00
C TYR A 149 5.80 -7.29 8.51
N MET A 150 6.58 -8.12 9.19
CA MET A 150 7.88 -7.71 9.73
C MET A 150 8.87 -7.36 8.61
N ILE A 151 8.95 -8.19 7.57
CA ILE A 151 9.87 -7.93 6.45
C ILE A 151 9.42 -6.68 5.69
N GLY A 152 8.12 -6.52 5.41
CA GLY A 152 7.60 -5.29 4.79
C GLY A 152 7.92 -4.01 5.60
N ASN A 153 7.91 -4.10 6.93
CA ASN A 153 8.32 -3.00 7.80
C ASN A 153 9.82 -2.69 7.74
N VAL A 154 10.67 -3.72 7.72
CA VAL A 154 12.13 -3.56 7.60
C VAL A 154 12.47 -2.93 6.26
N ASP A 155 11.94 -3.49 5.16
CA ASP A 155 12.16 -2.98 3.81
C ASP A 155 11.74 -1.51 3.67
N SER A 156 10.59 -1.15 4.23
CA SER A 156 10.12 0.24 4.19
C SER A 156 11.00 1.17 5.02
N SER A 157 11.46 0.72 6.18
CA SER A 157 12.37 1.49 7.04
C SER A 157 13.70 1.74 6.33
N ASP A 158 14.28 0.73 5.70
CA ASP A 158 15.53 0.85 4.94
C ASP A 158 15.37 1.80 3.74
N ASN A 159 14.26 1.71 3.01
CA ASN A 159 13.96 2.62 1.91
C ASN A 159 13.81 4.07 2.40
N VAL A 160 13.07 4.29 3.49
CA VAL A 160 12.87 5.64 4.05
C VAL A 160 14.17 6.21 4.61
N ILE A 161 14.96 5.42 5.33
CA ILE A 161 16.26 5.85 5.85
C ILE A 161 17.18 6.22 4.69
N THR A 162 17.23 5.40 3.64
CA THR A 162 18.00 5.68 2.41
C THR A 162 17.54 6.99 1.78
N MET A 163 16.22 7.19 1.68
CA MET A 163 15.65 8.40 1.09
C MET A 163 15.94 9.66 1.92
N ILE A 164 15.88 9.58 3.26
CA ILE A 164 16.23 10.71 4.15
C ILE A 164 17.74 11.01 4.10
N THR A 165 18.57 9.98 3.97
CA THR A 165 20.04 10.10 3.96
C THR A 165 20.56 10.63 2.62
N LEU A 166 19.80 10.45 1.53
CA LEU A 166 20.09 11.09 0.25
C LEU A 166 19.97 12.61 0.42
N HIS A 167 21.11 13.30 0.29
CA HIS A 167 21.18 14.75 0.35
C HIS A 167 20.37 15.35 -0.82
N PHE A 168 19.12 15.76 -0.57
CA PHE A 168 18.32 16.49 -1.54
C PHE A 168 18.96 17.86 -1.82
N CYS A 169 19.78 17.91 -2.86
CA CYS A 169 20.49 19.10 -3.28
C CYS A 169 19.51 20.03 -4.02
N LYS A 170 18.81 20.88 -3.26
CA LYS A 170 18.28 22.19 -3.67
C LYS A 170 17.32 22.25 -4.89
N SER A 171 16.80 21.14 -5.40
CA SER A 171 15.68 21.14 -6.34
C SER A 171 14.40 20.72 -5.62
N LYS A 172 13.47 21.66 -5.44
CA LYS A 172 12.18 21.48 -4.76
C LYS A 172 11.08 20.95 -5.69
N ILE A 173 11.47 20.26 -6.76
CA ILE A 173 10.56 19.68 -7.75
C ILE A 173 10.86 18.18 -7.74
N ILE A 174 9.94 17.41 -7.15
CA ILE A 174 9.95 15.96 -7.29
C ILE A 174 9.03 15.65 -8.47
N ASN A 175 9.63 15.35 -9.62
CA ASN A 175 8.90 14.74 -10.74
C ASN A 175 8.60 13.30 -10.33
N HIS A 176 7.38 13.05 -9.88
CA HIS A 176 6.92 11.69 -9.59
C HIS A 176 6.41 10.97 -10.85
N PHE A 177 6.72 11.49 -12.05
CA PHE A 177 6.70 10.85 -13.38
C PHE A 177 7.65 11.59 -14.33
#